data_AF-A0A7S0WLR4-F1
#
_entry.id   AF-A0A7S0WLR4-F1
#
_cell.length_a   1.000
_cell.length_b   1.000
_cell.length_c   1.000
_cell.angle_alpha   90.00
_cell.angle_beta   90.00
_cell.angle_gamma   90.00
#
_symmetry.space_group_name_H-M   'P 1'
#
loop_
_entity.id
_entity.type
_entity.pdbx_description
1 polymer ?
#
loop_
_entity_poly.entity_id
_entity_poly.type
_entity_poly.pdbx_seq_one_letter_code
_entity_poly.pdbx_strand_id
1 'polypeptide(L)'
;GFQMVAQPASALTQAPAEGAYVRGLYLEGCGWDARGGVVCESSPKVLYVEAPVIWLRPAPLAQLAAQPPTSAHVYECPVYRTPDRRGVLATTGHSTNFLM
;
A
#
# COMPACT_ATOMS: atom_id res chain seq x y z
N GLY A 1 -7.00 10.43 -1.20
CA GLY A 1 -5.56 10.28 -0.93
C GLY A 1 -5.35 9.15 0.06
N PHE A 2 -4.12 8.76 0.33
CA PHE A 2 -3.83 7.75 1.35
C PHE A 2 -2.62 8.17 2.19
N GLN A 3 -2.53 7.61 3.39
CA GLN A 3 -1.40 7.82 4.29
C GLN A 3 -1.03 6.51 4.97
N MET A 4 0.27 6.27 5.15
CA MET A 4 0.76 5.15 5.95
C MET A 4 0.61 5.48 7.44
N VAL A 5 0.00 4.57 8.19
CA VAL A 5 -0.21 4.71 9.63
C VAL A 5 0.95 4.04 10.37
N ALA A 6 1.62 4.79 11.25
CA ALA A 6 2.75 4.30 12.03
C ALA A 6 2.36 3.30 13.13
N GLN A 7 1.10 3.34 13.57
CA GLN A 7 0.57 2.45 14.60
C GLN A 7 0.25 1.06 14.02
N PRO A 8 0.49 -0.02 14.79
CA PRO A 8 0.14 -1.36 14.34
C PRO A 8 -1.38 -1.53 14.24
N ALA A 9 -1.82 -2.46 13.40
CA ALA A 9 -3.25 -2.74 13.19
C ALA A 9 -4.02 -3.09 14.47
N SER A 10 -3.35 -3.71 15.45
CA SER A 10 -3.93 -4.08 16.75
C SER A 10 -4.25 -2.88 17.64
N ALA A 11 -3.56 -1.75 17.46
CA ALA A 11 -3.80 -0.51 18.22
C ALA A 11 -4.99 0.29 17.66
N LEU A 12 -5.37 0.06 16.40
CA LEU A 12 -6.46 0.75 15.72
C LEU A 12 -7.81 0.08 16.03
N THR A 13 -8.31 0.32 17.25
CA THR A 13 -9.56 -0.27 17.75
C THR A 13 -10.81 0.50 17.35
N GLN A 14 -10.65 1.76 16.91
CA GLN A 14 -11.73 2.62 16.49
C GLN A 14 -11.71 2.86 14.98
N ALA A 15 -12.88 3.07 14.40
CA ALA A 15 -13.00 3.49 13.01
C ALA A 15 -12.38 4.90 12.83
N PRO A 16 -11.77 5.19 11.67
CA PRO A 16 -11.30 6.54 11.40
C PRO A 16 -12.50 7.50 11.30
N ALA A 17 -12.27 8.77 11.60
CA ALA A 17 -13.29 9.81 11.45
C ALA A 17 -13.81 9.93 10.01
N GLU A 18 -12.95 9.63 9.03
CA GLU A 18 -13.29 9.63 7.61
C GLU A 18 -12.50 8.55 6.87
N GLY A 19 -13.12 7.89 5.89
CA GLY A 19 -12.47 6.89 5.05
C GLY A 19 -12.35 5.52 5.73
N ALA A 20 -11.29 4.78 5.42
CA ALA A 20 -11.10 3.41 5.91
C ALA A 20 -9.64 3.07 6.19
N TYR A 21 -9.40 2.23 7.20
CA TYR A 21 -8.12 1.58 7.42
C TYR A 21 -8.07 0.28 6.62
N VAL A 22 -7.03 0.11 5.81
CA VAL A 22 -6.73 -1.09 5.04
C VAL A 22 -5.55 -1.80 5.68
N ARG A 23 -5.72 -3.10 5.98
CA ARG A 23 -4.71 -3.97 6.58
C ARG A 23 -4.72 -5.35 5.90
N GLY A 24 -3.71 -6.16 6.16
CA GLY A 24 -3.58 -7.50 5.57
C GLY A 24 -2.94 -7.51 4.18
N LEU A 25 -2.26 -6.42 3.82
CA LEU A 25 -1.38 -6.37 2.66
C LEU A 25 0.03 -6.80 3.08
N TYR A 26 0.79 -7.32 2.12
CA TYR A 26 2.16 -7.75 2.31
C TYR A 26 3.05 -7.11 1.25
N LEU A 27 4.25 -6.73 1.66
CA LEU A 27 5.31 -6.28 0.76
C LEU A 27 6.21 -7.46 0.43
N GLU A 28 6.61 -7.57 -0.83
CA GLU A 28 7.49 -8.62 -1.35
C GLU A 28 8.76 -7.99 -1.90
N GLY A 29 9.92 -8.56 -1.55
CA GLY A 29 11.22 -8.09 -2.03
C GLY A 29 11.77 -6.84 -1.31
N CYS A 30 11.09 -6.36 -0.26
CA CYS A 30 11.58 -5.28 0.58
C CYS A 30 11.18 -5.46 2.04
N GLY A 31 11.76 -4.64 2.92
CA GLY A 31 11.35 -4.45 4.30
C GLY A 31 10.52 -3.18 4.49
N TRP A 32 9.93 -3.04 5.67
CA TRP A 32 9.26 -1.82 6.11
C TRP A 32 9.85 -1.32 7.42
N ASP A 33 10.39 -0.10 7.43
CA ASP A 33 10.78 0.58 8.66
C ASP A 33 9.61 1.38 9.21
N ALA A 34 8.93 0.83 10.22
CA ALA A 34 7.79 1.48 10.87
C ALA A 34 8.17 2.77 11.62
N ARG A 35 9.44 2.95 12.03
CA ARG A 35 9.88 4.17 12.73
C ARG A 35 10.12 5.30 11.73
N GLY A 36 10.80 4.99 10.63
CA GLY A 36 11.05 5.94 9.54
C GLY A 36 9.85 6.18 8.64
N GLY A 37 8.89 5.25 8.61
CA GLY A 37 7.76 5.29 7.67
C GLY A 37 8.19 5.10 6.22
N VAL A 38 9.24 4.31 5.99
CA VAL A 38 9.89 4.13 4.69
C VAL A 38 10.11 2.66 4.36
N VAL A 39 10.17 2.37 3.06
CA VAL A 39 10.62 1.08 2.55
C VAL A 39 12.12 0.94 2.80
N CYS A 40 12.55 -0.25 3.20
CA CYS A 40 13.96 -0.55 3.45
C CYS A 40 14.35 -1.90 2.84
N GLU A 41 15.62 -2.27 2.95
CA GLU A 41 16.11 -3.55 2.46
C GLU A 41 15.46 -4.72 3.21
N SER A 42 15.22 -5.81 2.47
CA SER A 42 14.66 -7.03 3.05
C SER A 42 15.66 -7.71 3.99
N SER A 43 15.16 -8.34 5.06
CA SER A 43 15.99 -9.15 5.94
C SER A 43 16.36 -10.48 5.27
N PRO A 44 17.55 -11.06 5.53
CA PRO A 44 17.96 -12.32 4.93
C PRO A 44 16.92 -13.43 5.12
N LYS A 45 16.51 -14.05 4.00
CA LYS A 45 15.52 -15.14 3.96
C LYS A 45 14.08 -14.75 4.37
N VAL A 46 13.77 -13.45 4.41
CA VAL A 46 12.40 -12.95 4.61
C VAL A 46 11.86 -12.45 3.26
N LEU A 47 10.98 -13.24 2.65
CA LEU A 47 10.43 -12.94 1.32
C LEU A 47 9.27 -11.93 1.38
N TYR A 48 8.51 -11.98 2.48
CA TYR A 48 7.32 -11.15 2.68
C TYR A 48 7.36 -10.51 4.06
N VAL A 49 6.95 -9.24 4.12
CA VAL A 49 6.69 -8.53 5.37
C VAL A 49 5.29 -7.96 5.35
N GLU A 50 4.67 -7.81 6.53
CA GLU A 50 3.38 -7.12 6.62
C GLU A 50 3.56 -5.65 6.24
N ALA A 51 2.68 -5.16 5.36
CA ALA A 51 2.67 -3.76 4.98
C ALA A 51 2.11 -2.89 6.14
N PRO A 52 2.50 -1.61 6.23
CA PRO A 52 1.84 -0.68 7.15
C PRO A 52 0.34 -0.61 6.89
N VAL A 53 -0.43 -0.29 7.94
CA VAL A 53 -1.84 0.02 7.78
C VAL A 53 -1.96 1.28 6.91
N ILE A 54 -2.79 1.21 5.88
CA ILE A 54 -3.05 2.33 4.98
C ILE A 54 -4.35 3.00 5.42
N TRP A 55 -4.31 4.29 5.73
CA TRP A 55 -5.51 5.09 5.91
C TRP A 55 -5.92 5.71 4.57
N LEU A 56 -6.97 5.16 3.97
CA LEU A 56 -7.52 5.64 2.72
C LEU A 56 -8.58 6.70 3.01
N ARG A 57 -8.31 7.93 2.55
CA ARG A 57 -9.14 9.11 2.83
C ARG A 57 -9.74 9.67 1.55
N PRO A 58 -11.07 9.85 1.48
CA PRO A 58 -11.69 10.63 0.42
C PRO A 58 -11.03 12.00 0.27
N ALA A 59 -10.84 12.46 -0.96
CA ALA A 59 -10.37 13.80 -1.24
C ALA A 59 -10.88 14.26 -2.61
N PRO A 60 -11.19 15.55 -2.80
CA PRO A 60 -11.51 16.10 -4.12
C PRO A 60 -10.36 15.85 -5.12
N LEU A 61 -10.71 15.51 -6.36
CA LEU A 61 -9.72 15.22 -7.42
C LEU A 61 -8.75 16.38 -7.64
N ALA A 62 -9.25 17.63 -7.57
CA ALA A 62 -8.42 18.82 -7.71
C ALA A 62 -7.32 18.91 -6.62
N GLN A 63 -7.60 18.47 -5.40
CA GLN A 63 -6.59 18.44 -4.32
C GLN A 63 -5.56 17.34 -4.56
N LEU A 64 -5.96 16.19 -5.10
CA LEU A 64 -5.03 15.10 -5.43
C LEU A 64 -4.12 15.47 -6.59
N ALA A 65 -4.65 16.13 -7.62
CA ALA A 65 -3.88 16.59 -8.77
C ALA A 65 -2.96 17.79 -8.46
N ALA A 66 -3.29 18.58 -7.43
CA ALA A 66 -2.45 19.67 -6.94
C ALA A 66 -1.30 19.19 -6.04
N GLN A 67 -1.35 17.95 -5.53
CA GLN A 67 -0.16 17.37 -4.91
C GLN A 67 0.89 17.13 -6.01
N PRO A 68 2.14 17.56 -5.82
CA PRO A 68 3.18 17.31 -6.80
C PRO A 68 3.22 15.80 -7.08
N PRO A 69 3.38 15.38 -8.36
CA PRO A 69 3.52 13.97 -8.69
C PRO A 69 4.64 13.45 -7.81
N THR A 70 4.25 12.59 -6.86
CA THR A 70 5.11 11.76 -6.00
C THR A 70 6.51 12.34 -5.84
N SER A 71 6.73 13.10 -4.75
CA SER A 71 8.07 13.50 -4.30
C SER A 71 9.09 12.40 -4.63
N ALA A 72 10.28 12.74 -5.12
CA ALA A 72 11.33 11.84 -5.65
C ALA A 72 11.72 10.62 -4.77
N HIS A 73 11.08 10.44 -3.62
CA HIS A 73 11.25 9.40 -2.61
C HIS A 73 10.04 8.45 -2.47
N VAL A 74 9.10 8.42 -3.42
CA VAL A 74 7.98 7.48 -3.41
C VAL A 74 8.25 6.33 -4.39
N TYR A 75 8.06 5.11 -3.93
CA TYR A 75 8.12 3.91 -4.76
C TYR A 75 6.74 3.59 -5.32
N GLU A 76 6.66 3.35 -6.63
CA GLU A 76 5.45 2.76 -7.23
C GLU A 76 5.40 1.27 -6.86
N CYS A 77 4.49 0.93 -5.94
CA CYS A 77 4.29 -0.44 -5.48
C CYS A 77 3.02 -1.03 -6.12
N PRO A 78 3.13 -1.88 -7.17
CA PRO A 78 1.97 -2.54 -7.75
C PRO A 78 1.33 -3.51 -6.74
N VAL A 79 0.00 -3.52 -6.69
CA VAL A 79 -0.75 -4.36 -5.74
C VAL A 79 -1.40 -5.52 -6.48
N TYR A 80 -1.25 -6.74 -5.94
CA TYR A 80 -1.82 -7.96 -6.51
C TYR A 80 -2.71 -8.67 -5.48
N ARG A 81 -3.72 -9.41 -5.92
CA ARG A 81 -4.60 -10.19 -5.02
C ARG A 81 -3.92 -11.47 -4.53
N THR A 82 -3.09 -12.09 -5.36
CA THR A 82 -2.36 -13.34 -5.06
C THR A 82 -0.88 -13.20 -5.39
N PRO A 83 0.00 -13.90 -4.65
CA PRO A 83 1.46 -13.78 -4.82
C PRO A 83 1.97 -14.34 -6.15
N ASP A 84 1.21 -15.22 -6.82
CA ASP A 84 1.60 -15.78 -8.12
C ASP A 84 1.64 -14.71 -9.24
N ARG A 85 1.10 -13.50 -8.97
CA ARG A 85 0.99 -12.37 -9.92
C ARG A 85 0.36 -12.73 -11.28
N ARG A 86 -0.33 -13.88 -11.33
CA ARG A 86 -0.96 -14.45 -12.50
C ARG A 86 -2.47 -14.41 -12.38
N GLY A 87 -3.14 -14.11 -13.48
CA GLY A 87 -4.59 -14.10 -13.60
C GLY A 87 -4.99 -14.37 -15.05
N VAL A 88 -6.30 -14.40 -15.30
CA VAL A 88 -6.83 -14.37 -16.67
C VAL A 88 -6.70 -12.93 -17.17
N LEU A 89 -6.50 -12.72 -18.47
CA LEU A 89 -6.51 -11.37 -19.02
C LEU A 89 -7.94 -10.81 -18.96
N ALA A 90 -8.12 -9.67 -18.31
CA ALA A 90 -9.34 -8.88 -18.43
C ALA A 90 -9.49 -8.37 -19.87
N THR A 91 -10.70 -7.96 -20.26
CA THR A 91 -10.96 -7.37 -21.59
C THR A 91 -10.14 -6.11 -21.88
N THR A 92 -9.57 -5.47 -20.83
CA THR A 92 -8.64 -4.34 -20.91
C THR A 92 -7.16 -4.75 -21.02
N GLY A 93 -6.85 -6.04 -21.16
CA GLY A 93 -5.49 -6.57 -21.32
C GLY A 93 -4.67 -6.71 -20.04
N HIS A 94 -5.20 -6.30 -18.87
CA HIS A 94 -4.53 -6.43 -17.58
C HIS A 94 -4.88 -7.77 -16.92
N SER A 95 -3.93 -8.34 -16.17
CA SER A 95 -4.16 -9.54 -15.35
C SER A 95 -5.30 -9.28 -14.36
N THR A 96 -6.27 -10.18 -14.25
CA THR A 96 -7.31 -10.08 -13.22
C THR A 96 -6.72 -10.05 -11.81
N ASN A 97 -5.48 -10.48 -11.61
CA ASN A 97 -4.83 -10.46 -10.31
C ASN A 97 -4.23 -9.08 -9.95
N PHE A 98 -4.01 -8.21 -10.94
CA PHE A 98 -3.50 -6.86 -10.72
C PHE A 98 -4.64 -5.94 -10.27
N LEU A 99 -4.42 -5.19 -9.20
CA LEU A 99 -5.34 -4.13 -8.73
C LEU A 99 -4.88 -2.80 -9.35
N MET A 100 -5.72 -2.25 -10.21
CA MET A 100 -5.52 -0.97 -10.92
C MET A 100 -6.25 0.17 -10.19
#